data_AF-A0A2T4Q215-F1
#
_entry.id   AF-A0A2T4Q215-F1
#
_cell.length_a   1.000
_cell.length_b   1.000
_cell.length_c   1.000
_cell.angle_alpha   90.00
_cell.angle_beta   90.00
_cell.angle_gamma   90.00
#
_symmetry.space_group_name_H-M   'P 1'
#
loop_
_entity.id
_entity.type
_entity.pdbx_description
1 polymer ?
#
loop_
_entity_poly.entity_id
_entity_poly.type
_entity_poly.pdbx_seq_one_letter_code
_entity_poly.pdbx_strand_id
1 'polypeptide(L)' 'MDYLGQFAIIHLVLHVICICIAYWALNAIRLDQFFKKGYATQVQICMIFIAIMLGTSVSNFIIDLLQFSTQLKYIMK' A
#
# COMPACT_ATOMS: atom_id res chain seq x y z
N MET A 1 5.29 -6.14 -26.97
CA MET A 1 5.66 -6.68 -25.63
C MET A 1 5.90 -5.56 -24.62
N ASP A 2 5.92 -4.30 -25.07
CA ASP A 2 6.26 -3.12 -24.25
C ASP A 2 5.16 -2.71 -23.28
N TYR A 3 3.90 -2.97 -23.60
CA TYR A 3 2.75 -2.64 -22.76
C TYR A 3 2.74 -3.41 -21.42
N LEU A 4 3.10 -4.70 -21.45
CA LEU A 4 3.19 -5.52 -20.24
C LEU A 4 4.32 -5.05 -19.32
N GLY A 5 5.45 -4.63 -19.89
CA GLY A 5 6.56 -4.04 -19.15
C GLY A 5 6.21 -2.70 -18.51
N GLN A 6 5.60 -1.79 -19.27
CA GLN A 6 5.14 -0.50 -18.74
C GLN A 6 4.10 -0.67 -17.63
N PHE A 7 3.15 -1.60 -17.81
CA PHE A 7 2.13 -1.89 -16.82
C PHE A 7 2.73 -2.44 -15.52
N ALA A 8 3.72 -3.34 -15.62
CA ALA A 8 4.43 -3.88 -14.47
C ALA A 8 5.21 -2.79 -13.70
N ILE A 9 5.87 -1.87 -14.41
CA ILE A 9 6.60 -0.75 -13.80
C ILE A 9 5.63 0.17 -13.05
N ILE A 10 4.51 0.54 -13.66
CA ILE A 10 3.48 1.39 -13.04
C ILE A 10 2.91 0.72 -11.79
N HIS A 11 2.62 -0.58 -11.85
CA HIS A 11 2.15 -1.37 -10.71
C HIS A 11 3.14 -1.36 -9.54
N LEU A 12 4.42 -1.60 -9.82
CA LEU A 12 5.47 -1.64 -8.81
C LEU A 12 5.64 -0.26 -8.15
N VAL A 13 5.66 0.80 -8.96
CA VAL A 13 5.74 2.19 -8.46
C VAL A 13 4.52 2.52 -7.59
N LEU A 14 3.31 2.13 -8.00
CA LEU A 14 2.10 2.34 -7.23
C LEU A 14 2.16 1.64 -5.86
N HIS A 15 2.65 0.39 -5.82
CA HIS A 15 2.84 -0.35 -4.56
C HIS A 15 3.79 0.39 -3.62
N VAL A 16 4.96 0.80 -4.11
CA VAL A 16 5.96 1.51 -3.29
C VAL A 16 5.41 2.83 -2.76
N ILE A 17 4.75 3.63 -3.60
CA ILE A 17 4.13 4.90 -3.17
C ILE A 17 3.07 4.65 -2.10
N CYS A 18 2.21 3.64 -2.28
CA CYS A 18 1.18 3.30 -1.28
C CYS A 18 1.79 2.90 0.06
N ILE A 19 2.88 2.13 0.06
CA ILE A 19 3.61 1.75 1.29
C ILE A 19 4.23 2.97 1.97
N CYS A 20 4.85 3.89 1.21
CA CYS A 20 5.40 5.12 1.77
C CYS A 20 4.33 5.99 2.42
N ILE A 21 3.17 6.14 1.78
CA ILE A 21 2.03 6.89 2.33
C ILE A 21 1.47 6.19 3.57
N ALA A 22 1.34 4.87 3.55
CA ALA A 22 0.89 4.10 4.70
C ALA A 22 1.85 4.25 5.90
N TYR A 23 3.16 4.19 5.65
CA TYR A 23 4.18 4.43 6.69
C TYR A 23 4.07 5.85 7.26
N TRP A 24 3.93 6.86 6.40
CA TRP A 24 3.74 8.24 6.82
C TRP A 24 2.47 8.43 7.65
N ALA A 25 1.36 7.82 7.24
CA ALA A 25 0.09 7.85 7.98
C ALA A 25 0.20 7.13 9.35
N LEU A 26 0.88 5.99 9.41
CA LEU A 26 1.11 5.26 10.65
C LEU A 26 2.00 6.03 11.63
N ASN A 27 2.94 6.85 11.15
CA ASN A 27 3.73 7.71 12.02
C ASN A 27 2.89 8.79 12.71
N ALA A 28 1.77 9.22 12.12
CA ALA A 28 0.84 10.15 12.77
C ALA A 28 0.09 9.48 13.94
N ILE A 29 -0.09 8.17 13.88
CA ILE A 29 -0.57 7.38 15.01
C ILE A 29 0.61 7.25 15.96
N ARG A 30 0.56 7.89 17.13
CA ARG A 30 1.61 7.83 18.16
C ARG A 30 1.69 6.43 18.78
N LEU A 31 2.07 5.43 18.00
CA LEU A 31 2.20 4.04 18.42
C LEU A 31 3.19 3.90 19.58
N ASP A 32 4.15 4.81 19.69
CA ASP A 32 5.07 4.90 20.83
C ASP A 32 4.35 5.08 22.18
N GLN A 33 3.16 5.70 22.21
CA GLN A 33 2.36 5.81 23.44
C GLN A 33 1.63 4.51 23.81
N PHE A 34 1.41 3.60 22.85
CA PHE A 34 0.78 2.30 23.10
C PHE A 34 1.76 1.28 23.67
N PHE A 35 3.06 1.43 23.40
CA PHE A 35 4.08 0.47 23.81
C PHE A 35 4.85 0.96 25.05
N LYS A 36 5.26 0.01 25.92
CA LYS A 36 6.03 0.31 27.13
C LYS A 36 7.39 0.93 26.77
N LYS A 37 7.81 1.94 27.54
CA LYS A 37 9.13 2.59 27.43
C LYS A 37 10.25 1.53 27.41
N GLY A 38 11.07 1.57 26.37
CA GLY A 38 12.27 0.71 26.22
C GLY A 38 12.35 -0.08 24.91
N TYR A 39 11.26 -0.19 24.15
CA TYR A 39 11.18 -1.03 22.95
C TYR A 39 11.02 -0.24 21.63
N ALA A 40 11.57 0.98 21.56
CA ALA A 40 11.41 1.88 20.40
C ALA A 40 11.75 1.21 19.05
N THR A 41 12.83 0.42 18.99
CA THR A 41 13.24 -0.29 17.77
C THR A 41 12.23 -1.36 17.34
N GLN A 42 11.63 -2.08 18.30
CA GLN A 42 10.65 -3.12 18.00
C GLN A 42 9.33 -2.51 17.50
N VAL A 43 8.92 -1.38 18.07
CA VAL A 43 7.76 -0.61 17.61
C VAL A 43 7.98 -0.10 16.19
N GLN A 44 9.18 0.40 15.88
CA GLN A 44 9.50 0.88 14.55
C GLN A 44 9.47 -0.23 13.50
N ILE A 45 10.04 -1.40 13.81
CA ILE A 45 9.98 -2.58 12.92
C ILE A 45 8.52 -3.02 12.72
N CYS A 46 7.73 -3.05 13.79
CA CYS A 46 6.30 -3.37 13.71
C CYS A 46 5.55 -2.38 12.81
N MET A 47 5.82 -1.07 12.95
CA MET A 47 5.23 -0.03 12.12
C MET A 47 5.57 -0.21 10.64
N ILE A 48 6.81 -0.59 10.31
CA ILE A 48 7.21 -0.90 8.93
C ILE A 48 6.43 -2.09 8.38
N PHE A 49 6.30 -3.19 9.16
CA PHE A 49 5.52 -4.34 8.72
C PHE A 49 4.05 -4.00 8.49
N ILE A 50 3.44 -3.24 9.39
CA ILE A 50 2.04 -2.79 9.23
C ILE A 50 1.92 -1.87 8.01
N ALA A 51 2.90 -1.00 7.77
CA ALA A 51 2.91 -0.12 6.61
C ALA A 51 2.97 -0.90 5.29
N ILE A 52 3.78 -1.95 5.22
CA ILE A 52 3.86 -2.82 4.03
C ILE A 52 2.53 -3.54 3.83
N MET A 53 1.94 -4.07 4.90
CA MET A 53 0.67 -4.80 4.83
C MET A 53 -0.48 -3.89 4.37
N LEU A 54 -0.59 -2.69 4.97
CA LEU A 54 -1.59 -1.69 4.59
C LEU A 54 -1.34 -1.14 3.18
N GLY A 55 -0.11 -0.75 2.86
CA GLY A 55 0.23 -0.19 1.56
C GLY A 55 -0.02 -1.16 0.41
N THR A 56 0.28 -2.45 0.61
CA THR A 56 -0.01 -3.51 -0.37
C THR A 56 -1.52 -3.72 -0.51
N SER A 57 -2.26 -3.75 0.60
CA SER A 57 -3.73 -3.91 0.57
C SER A 57 -4.42 -2.74 -0.14
N VAL A 58 -3.99 -1.50 0.13
CA VAL A 58 -4.49 -0.30 -0.56
C VAL A 58 -4.11 -0.31 -2.04
N SER A 59 -2.89 -0.71 -2.39
CA SER A 59 -2.48 -0.77 -3.79
C SER A 59 -3.28 -1.80 -4.58
N ASN A 60 -3.49 -3.00 -4.01
CA ASN A 60 -4.35 -4.03 -4.61
C ASN A 60 -5.79 -3.52 -4.77
N PHE A 61 -6.33 -2.83 -3.77
CA PHE A 61 -7.66 -2.22 -3.86
C PHE A 61 -7.77 -1.25 -5.05
N ILE A 62 -6.75 -0.40 -5.28
CA ILE A 62 -6.74 0.53 -6.42
C ILE A 62 -6.72 -0.23 -7.75
N ILE A 63 -5.88 -1.26 -7.87
CA ILE A 63 -5.77 -2.10 -9.07
C ILE A 63 -7.10 -2.80 -9.36
N ASP A 64 -7.70 -3.40 -8.34
CA ASP A 64 -8.99 -4.09 -8.46
C ASP A 64 -10.08 -3.11 -8.89
N LEU A 65 -10.10 -1.90 -8.33
CA LEU A 65 -11.04 -0.84 -8.72
C LEU A 65 -10.89 -0.43 -10.20
N LEU A 66 -9.65 -0.29 -10.68
CA LEU A 66 -9.37 -0.01 -12.08
C LEU A 66 -9.83 -1.18 -12.96
N GLN A 67 -9.57 -2.41 -12.55
CA GLN A 67 -10.00 -3.60 -13.28
C GLN A 67 -11.53 -3.69 -13.35
N PHE A 68 -12.24 -3.53 -12.24
CA PHE A 68 -13.70 -3.49 -12.23
C PHE A 68 -14.26 -2.38 -13.12
N SER A 69 -13.63 -1.20 -13.13
CA SER A 69 -14.02 -0.09 -14.02
C SER A 69 -13.92 -0.47 -15.50
N THR A 70 -12.88 -1.23 -15.88
CA THR A 70 -12.76 -1.74 -17.26
C THR A 70 -13.76 -2.85 -17.56
N GLN A 71 -14.06 -3.73 -16.59
CA GLN A 71 -15.02 -4.82 -16.75
C GLN A 71 -16.47 -4.32 -16.84
N LEU A 72 -16.83 -3.25 -16.14
CA LEU A 72 -18.14 -2.60 -16.26
C LEU A 72 -18.44 -2.17 -17.70
N LYS A 73 -17.40 -1.77 -18.46
CA LYS A 73 -17.53 -1.43 -19.88
C LYS A 73 -17.94 -2.63 -20.75
N TYR A 74 -17.65 -3.86 -20.34
CA TYR A 74 -18.04 -5.07 -21.07
C TYR A 74 -19.49 -5.49 -20.79
N ILE A 75 -20.06 -5.14 -19.64
CA ILE A 75 -21.47 -5.40 -19.32
C ILE A 75 -22.40 -4.37 -20.01
N MET A 76 -21.91 -3.16 -20.24
CA MET A 76 -22.68 -2.07 -20.86
C MET A 76 -22.77 -2.17 -22.40
N LYS A 77 -22.35 -3.30 -22.98
CA LYS A 77 -22.42 -3.61 -24.41
C LYS A 77 -23.33 -4.81 -24.64
#